data_AF-A0A1V5QJ78-F1
#
_entry.id   AF-A0A1V5QJ78-F1
#
_cell.length_a   1.000
_cell.length_b   1.000
_cell.length_c   1.000
_cell.angle_alpha   90.00
_cell.angle_beta   90.00
_cell.angle_gamma   90.00
#
_symmetry.space_group_name_H-M   'P 1'
#
loop_
_entity.id
_entity.type
_entity.pdbx_description
1 polymer ?
#
loop_
_entity_poly.entity_id
_entity_poly.type
_entity_poly.pdbx_seq_one_letter_code
_entity_poly.pdbx_strand_id
1 'polypeptide(L)'
;MPRKLADPPDSSKDAQRLLVVLIASIRYIAEHEPSLDELTGAMGISKATAVRHIRAARKVFGMDIVSKRAKGGTHYFVLDYGMFIRERLLQ
;
A
#
# COMPACT_ATOMS: atom_id res chain seq x y z
N MET A 1 -8.21 39.11 18.02
CA MET A 1 -6.94 38.70 17.35
C MET A 1 -7.22 37.45 16.54
N PRO A 2 -6.87 37.37 15.24
CA PRO A 2 -7.10 36.16 14.48
C PRO A 2 -6.13 35.07 14.94
N ARG A 3 -6.65 33.88 15.27
CA ARG A 3 -5.84 32.70 15.54
C ARG A 3 -4.98 32.43 14.31
N LYS A 4 -3.66 32.47 14.49
CA LYS A 4 -2.70 31.95 13.51
C LYS A 4 -3.11 30.50 13.24
N LEU A 5 -3.61 30.22 12.04
CA LEU A 5 -3.76 28.85 11.57
C LEU A 5 -2.39 28.21 11.74
N ALA A 6 -2.30 27.12 12.51
CA ALA A 6 -1.07 26.36 12.62
C ALA A 6 -0.55 26.09 11.21
N ASP A 7 0.76 26.26 11.01
CA ASP A 7 1.39 25.97 9.71
C ASP A 7 0.85 24.62 9.23
N PRO A 8 0.35 24.53 7.98
CA PRO A 8 -0.22 23.29 7.50
C PRO A 8 0.82 22.19 7.73
N PRO A 9 0.43 21.01 8.24
CA PRO A 9 1.35 19.89 8.32
C PRO A 9 2.03 19.77 6.96
N ASP A 10 3.32 19.47 6.96
CA ASP A 10 4.21 19.45 5.79
C ASP A 10 3.75 18.34 4.82
N SER A 11 2.58 18.56 4.23
CA SER A 11 1.64 17.54 3.72
C SER A 11 2.20 16.79 2.54
N SER A 12 3.16 17.41 1.86
CA SER A 12 3.99 16.83 0.80
C SER A 12 4.87 15.69 1.33
N LYS A 13 5.52 15.85 2.49
CA LYS A 13 6.37 14.81 3.09
C LYS A 13 5.55 13.64 3.61
N ASP A 14 4.40 13.91 4.21
CA ASP A 14 3.51 12.85 4.68
C ASP A 14 2.87 12.09 3.50
N ALA A 15 2.48 12.78 2.43
CA ALA A 15 2.02 12.14 1.19
C ALA A 15 3.13 11.28 0.54
N GLN A 16 4.38 11.76 0.51
CA GLN A 16 5.52 10.99 0.02
C GLN A 16 5.78 9.75 0.87
N ARG A 17 5.75 9.86 2.20
CA ARG A 17 5.90 8.72 3.11
C ARG A 17 4.82 7.68 2.87
N LEU A 18 3.56 8.10 2.75
CA LEU A 18 2.44 7.21 2.45
C LEU A 18 2.61 6.51 1.09
N LEU A 19 3.10 7.22 0.08
CA LEU A 19 3.39 6.64 -1.23
C LEU A 19 4.51 5.59 -1.16
N VAL A 20 5.59 5.88 -0.43
CA VAL A 20 6.70 4.92 -0.23
C VAL A 20 6.21 3.66 0.47
N VAL A 21 5.42 3.79 1.54
CA VAL A 21 4.89 2.63 2.27
C VAL A 21 3.90 1.84 1.42
N LEU A 22 3.10 2.51 0.59
CA LEU A 22 2.21 1.85 -0.37
C LEU A 22 3.00 1.01 -1.39
N ILE A 23 4.04 1.59 -2.00
CA ILE A 23 4.90 0.89 -2.97
C ILE A 23 5.59 -0.30 -2.30
N ALA A 24 6.16 -0.12 -1.11
CA ALA A 24 6.79 -1.19 -0.35
C ALA A 24 5.80 -2.33 -0.02
N SER A 25 4.57 -1.99 0.37
CA SER A 25 3.52 -2.98 0.64
C SER A 25 3.18 -3.79 -0.62
N ILE A 26 3.05 -3.13 -1.78
CA ILE A 26 2.76 -3.80 -3.06
C ILE A 26 3.91 -4.72 -3.47
N ARG A 27 5.16 -4.29 -3.31
CA ARG A 27 6.34 -5.11 -3.61
C ARG A 27 6.37 -6.37 -2.73
N TYR A 28 6.19 -6.20 -1.43
CA TYR A 28 6.13 -7.31 -0.49
C TYR A 28 5.00 -8.30 -0.84
N ILE A 29 3.83 -7.79 -1.25
CA ILE A 29 2.72 -8.65 -1.72
C ILE A 29 3.10 -9.42 -2.98
N ALA A 30 3.76 -8.78 -3.95
CA ALA A 30 4.17 -9.40 -5.20
C ALA A 30 5.22 -10.51 -5.00
N GLU A 31 6.11 -10.34 -4.03
CA GLU A 31 7.22 -11.28 -3.79
C GLU A 31 6.82 -12.47 -2.92
N HIS A 32 5.90 -12.27 -1.97
CA HIS A 32 5.65 -13.25 -0.92
C HIS A 32 4.23 -13.83 -0.90
N GLU A 33 3.30 -13.28 -1.67
CA GLU A 33 1.87 -13.60 -1.58
C GLU A 33 1.36 -13.72 -0.12
N PRO A 34 1.60 -12.73 0.75
CA PRO A 34 1.45 -12.87 2.18
C PRO A 34 -0.03 -12.90 2.59
N SER A 35 -0.30 -13.52 3.72
CA SER A 35 -1.50 -13.26 4.50
C SER A 35 -1.52 -11.81 5.03
N LEU A 36 -2.68 -11.35 5.52
CA LEU A 36 -2.76 -10.01 6.12
C LEU A 36 -1.81 -9.87 7.32
N ASP A 37 -1.65 -10.95 8.08
CA ASP A 37 -0.90 -10.95 9.33
C ASP A 37 0.60 -10.88 9.06
N GLU A 38 1.08 -11.65 8.08
CA GLU A 38 2.46 -11.58 7.57
C GLU A 38 2.78 -10.20 7.01
N LEU A 39 1.86 -9.62 6.21
CA LEU A 39 2.02 -8.26 5.69
C LEU A 39 2.13 -7.22 6.82
N THR A 40 1.28 -7.31 7.85
CA THR A 40 1.36 -6.39 8.99
C THR A 40 2.64 -6.55 9.80
N GLY A 41 3.10 -7.79 9.99
CA GLY A 41 4.34 -8.09 10.70
C GLY A 41 5.57 -7.55 9.95
N ALA A 42 5.65 -7.77 8.64
CA ALA A 42 6.75 -7.31 7.81
C ALA A 42 6.82 -5.78 7.71
N MET A 43 5.65 -5.13 7.62
CA MET A 43 5.57 -3.68 7.45
C MET A 43 5.56 -2.90 8.77
N GLY A 44 5.40 -3.57 9.92
CA GLY A 44 5.28 -2.90 11.22
C GLY A 44 4.05 -1.99 11.33
N ILE A 45 2.95 -2.33 10.64
CA ILE A 45 1.72 -1.52 10.58
C ILE A 45 0.50 -2.29 11.12
N SER A 46 -0.55 -1.56 11.50
CA SER A 46 -1.82 -2.18 11.91
C SER A 46 -2.53 -2.85 10.72
N LYS A 47 -3.37 -3.87 11.00
CA LYS A 47 -4.25 -4.50 9.99
C LYS A 47 -5.13 -3.48 9.27
N ALA A 48 -5.66 -2.49 10.00
CA ALA A 48 -6.46 -1.42 9.41
C ALA A 48 -5.65 -0.57 8.43
N THR A 49 -4.39 -0.26 8.75
CA THR A 49 -3.47 0.47 7.88
C THR A 49 -3.13 -0.34 6.63
N ALA A 50 -2.83 -1.63 6.76
CA ALA A 50 -2.55 -2.51 5.63
C ALA A 50 -3.74 -2.58 4.65
N VAL A 51 -4.96 -2.76 5.16
CA VAL A 51 -6.18 -2.74 4.34
C VAL A 51 -6.39 -1.38 3.67
N ARG A 52 -6.11 -0.28 4.38
CA ARG A 52 -6.16 1.07 3.78
C ARG A 52 -5.16 1.22 2.64
N HIS A 53 -3.94 0.69 2.76
CA HIS A 53 -2.97 0.72 1.66
C HIS A 53 -3.45 -0.08 0.46
N ILE A 54 -3.97 -1.29 0.65
CA ILE A 54 -4.53 -2.11 -0.44
C ILE A 54 -5.67 -1.37 -1.15
N ARG A 55 -6.56 -0.69 -0.40
CA ARG A 55 -7.63 0.13 -0.99
C ARG A 55 -7.09 1.41 -1.65
N ALA A 56 -6.07 2.04 -1.08
CA ALA A 56 -5.45 3.24 -1.63
C ALA A 56 -4.75 2.94 -2.95
N ALA A 57 -4.11 1.78 -3.06
CA ALA A 57 -3.55 1.24 -4.31
C ALA A 57 -4.57 1.33 -5.46
N ARG A 58 -5.78 0.81 -5.27
CA ARG A 58 -6.84 0.91 -6.28
C ARG A 58 -7.13 2.35 -6.71
N LYS A 59 -7.19 3.27 -5.73
CA LYS A 59 -7.49 4.69 -6.02
C LYS A 59 -6.34 5.39 -6.74
N VAL A 60 -5.09 5.10 -6.36
CA VAL A 60 -3.89 5.71 -6.94
C VAL A 60 -3.69 5.24 -8.38
N PHE A 61 -3.89 3.96 -8.65
CA PHE A 61 -3.66 3.39 -9.99
C PHE A 61 -4.91 3.33 -10.87
N GLY A 62 -6.08 3.71 -10.34
CA GLY A 62 -7.35 3.69 -11.08
C GLY A 62 -7.86 2.29 -11.42
N MET A 63 -7.23 1.23 -10.93
CA MET A 63 -7.57 -0.17 -11.22
C MET A 63 -7.25 -1.07 -10.04
N ASP A 64 -7.91 -2.24 -9.96
CA ASP A 64 -7.58 -3.25 -8.97
C ASP A 64 -6.21 -3.86 -9.30
N ILE A 65 -5.22 -3.64 -8.42
CA ILE A 65 -3.85 -4.14 -8.59
C ILE A 65 -3.48 -5.26 -7.61
N VAL A 66 -4.21 -5.38 -6.51
CA VAL A 66 -4.04 -6.42 -5.49
C VAL A 66 -5.35 -7.18 -5.36
N SER A 67 -5.28 -8.50 -5.43
CA SER A 67 -6.40 -9.40 -5.20
C SER A 67 -6.09 -10.31 -4.02
N LYS A 68 -7.08 -11.11 -3.61
CA LYS A 68 -6.94 -12.11 -2.54
C LYS A 68 -7.40 -13.48 -3.02
N ARG A 69 -6.64 -14.52 -2.67
CA ARG A 69 -7.01 -15.93 -2.83
C ARG A 69 -7.34 -16.51 -1.47
N ALA A 70 -8.38 -17.34 -1.40
CA ALA A 70 -8.81 -17.97 -0.14
C ALA A 70 -8.32 -19.43 0.01
N LYS A 71 -7.70 -20.01 -1.03
CA LYS A 71 -7.28 -21.41 -1.01
C LYS A 71 -6.07 -21.59 -0.09
N GLY A 72 -6.30 -22.10 1.12
CA GLY A 72 -5.29 -22.34 2.16
C GLY A 72 -5.12 -21.23 3.19
N GLY A 73 -5.96 -20.19 3.14
CA GLY A 73 -5.80 -18.95 3.91
C GLY A 73 -6.11 -17.74 3.00
N THR A 74 -6.42 -16.58 3.58
CA THR A 74 -6.58 -15.34 2.78
C THR A 74 -5.21 -14.75 2.52
N HIS A 75 -4.67 -15.01 1.32
CA HIS A 75 -3.39 -14.49 0.86
C HIS A 75 -3.62 -13.41 -0.20
N TYR A 76 -2.83 -12.34 -0.16
CA TYR A 76 -2.88 -11.26 -1.13
C TYR A 76 -1.87 -11.52 -2.24
N PHE A 77 -2.22 -11.18 -3.47
CA PHE A 77 -1.32 -11.27 -4.62
C PHE A 77 -1.52 -10.06 -5.54
N VAL A 78 -0.48 -9.70 -6.29
CA VAL A 78 -0.55 -8.63 -7.30
C VAL A 78 -1.04 -9.21 -8.62
N LEU A 79 -1.99 -8.54 -9.27
CA LEU A 79 -2.53 -8.97 -10.57
C LEU A 79 -1.52 -8.67 -11.69
N ASP A 80 -1.56 -9.43 -12.80
CA ASP A 80 -0.56 -9.35 -13.89
C ASP A 80 -0.40 -7.94 -14.49
N TYR A 81 -1.47 -7.16 -14.58
CA TYR A 81 -1.40 -5.74 -15.00
C TYR A 81 -0.79 -4.82 -13.92
N GLY A 82 -0.80 -5.24 -12.65
CA GLY A 82 0.01 -4.67 -11.58
C GLY A 82 1.51 -5.00 -11.69
N MET A 83 1.89 -6.05 -12.44
CA MET A 83 3.32 -6.28 -12.74
C MET A 83 3.90 -5.19 -13.62
N PHE A 84 3.11 -4.49 -14.44
CA PHE A 84 3.59 -3.31 -15.16
C PHE A 84 4.04 -2.20 -14.21
N ILE A 85 3.37 -2.04 -13.07
CA ILE A 85 3.78 -1.12 -11.98
C ILE A 85 5.05 -1.64 -11.29
N ARG A 86 5.16 -2.97 -11.07
CA ARG A 86 6.38 -3.60 -10.56
C ARG A 86 7.56 -3.32 -11.49
N GLU A 87 7.44 -3.60 -12.79
CA GLU A 87 8.51 -3.45 -13.77
C GLU A 87 8.90 -1.97 -14.02
N ARG A 88 7.94 -1.03 -14.01
CA ARG A 88 8.24 0.41 -14.23
C ARG A 88 8.64 1.22 -13.00
N LEU A 89 8.27 0.82 -11.77
CA LEU A 89 8.65 1.56 -10.56
C LEU A 89 9.91 1.02 -9.87
N LEU A 90 10.54 -0.03 -10.43
CA LEU A 90 11.73 -0.70 -9.88
C LEU A 90 12.99 -0.58 -10.76
N GLN A 91 12.90 0.05 -11.93
CA GLN A 91 14.05 0.54 -12.70
C GLN A 91 14.30 2.01 -12.37
#